data_AF-A0A3P2RHL2-F1
#
_entry.id   AF-A0A3P2RHL2-F1
#
_cell.length_a   1.000
_cell.length_b   1.000
_cell.length_c   1.000
_cell.angle_alpha   90.00
_cell.angle_beta   90.00
_cell.angle_gamma   90.00
#
_symmetry.space_group_name_H-M   'P 1'
#
loop_
_entity.id
_entity.type
_entity.pdbx_description
1 polymer ?
#
loop_
_entity_poly.entity_id
_entity_poly.type
_entity_poly.pdbx_seq_one_letter_code
_entity_poly.pdbx_strand_id
1 'polypeptide(L)' 'MTALEQETKKTYVQFKTAIIESDFKQLELAEMLHTSQAQISRAIHGSDDRRSRELREGLVKILHMN' A
#
# COMPACT_ATOMS: atom_id res chain seq x y z
N MET A 1 16.43 15.64 -2.90
CA MET A 1 15.36 14.67 -3.23
C MET A 1 15.63 14.12 -4.62
N THR A 2 15.87 12.82 -4.71
CA THR A 2 16.04 12.10 -5.97
C THR A 2 14.69 11.79 -6.62
N ALA A 3 14.68 11.45 -7.90
CA ALA A 3 13.45 11.02 -8.59
C ALA A 3 12.80 9.80 -7.92
N LEU A 4 13.63 8.86 -7.44
CA LEU A 4 13.18 7.66 -6.72
C LEU A 4 12.48 8.01 -5.40
N GLU A 5 13.03 8.95 -4.62
CA GLU A 5 12.41 9.39 -3.37
C GLU A 5 11.06 10.08 -3.60
N GLN A 6 10.93 10.82 -4.71
CA GLN A 6 9.67 11.46 -5.10
C GLN A 6 8.60 10.43 -5.46
N GLU A 7 8.97 9.39 -6.20
CA GLU A 7 8.06 8.33 -6.64
C GLU A 7 7.58 7.47 -5.47
N THR A 8 8.48 7.11 -4.56
CA THR A 8 8.13 6.42 -3.31
C THR A 8 7.16 7.24 -2.47
N LYS A 9 7.41 8.55 -2.34
CA LYS A 9 6.51 9.45 -1.60
C LYS A 9 5.13 9.57 -2.26
N LYS A 10 5.09 9.64 -3.60
CA LYS A 10 3.83 9.68 -4.37
C LYS A 10 3.02 8.41 -4.14
N THR A 11 3.65 7.25 -4.26
CA THR A 11 3.03 5.94 -4.02
C THR A 11 2.43 5.86 -2.62
N TYR A 12 3.20 6.28 -1.61
CA TYR A 12 2.72 6.33 -0.22
C TYR A 12 1.47 7.19 -0.04
N VAL A 13 1.48 8.40 -0.59
CA VAL A 13 0.33 9.30 -0.52
C VAL A 13 -0.89 8.69 -1.21
N GLN A 14 -0.73 8.11 -2.40
CA GLN A 14 -1.83 7.48 -3.14
C GLN A 14 -2.50 6.36 -2.34
N PHE A 15 -1.73 5.43 -1.80
CA PHE A 15 -2.30 4.35 -0.98
C PHE A 15 -2.93 4.88 0.31
N LYS A 16 -2.30 5.86 0.99
CA LYS A 16 -2.88 6.41 2.23
C LYS A 16 -4.20 7.12 1.97
N THR A 17 -4.32 7.88 0.88
CA THR A 17 -5.56 8.52 0.47
C THR A 17 -6.63 7.48 0.17
N ALA A 18 -6.32 6.47 -0.66
CA ALA A 18 -7.29 5.43 -1.03
C ALA A 18 -7.79 4.63 0.19
N ILE A 19 -6.92 4.34 1.16
CA ILE A 19 -7.28 3.66 2.41
C ILE A 19 -8.29 4.51 3.22
N ILE A 20 -8.06 5.83 3.31
CA ILE A 20 -8.94 6.76 4.03
C ILE A 20 -10.27 6.90 3.30
N GLU A 21 -10.26 7.07 1.99
CA GLU A 21 -11.48 7.23 1.17
C GLU A 21 -12.36 5.99 1.17
N SER A 22 -11.76 4.81 1.28
CA SER A 22 -12.47 3.53 1.34
C SER A 22 -12.89 3.14 2.77
N ASP A 23 -12.63 3.98 3.77
CA ASP A 23 -12.88 3.74 5.20
C ASP A 23 -12.30 2.40 5.73
N PHE A 24 -11.14 2.00 5.20
CA PHE A 24 -10.44 0.79 5.64
C PHE A 24 -9.37 1.10 6.68
N LYS A 25 -9.18 0.18 7.62
CA LYS A 25 -7.98 0.12 8.46
C LYS A 25 -6.93 -0.76 7.79
N GLN A 26 -5.65 -0.43 8.01
CA GLN A 26 -4.54 -1.28 7.53
C GLN A 26 -4.58 -2.70 8.12
N LEU A 27 -5.16 -2.88 9.31
CA LEU A 27 -5.37 -4.19 9.91
C LEU A 27 -6.37 -5.02 9.09
N GLU A 28 -7.50 -4.44 8.70
CA GLU A 28 -8.54 -5.11 7.91
C GLU A 28 -7.98 -5.51 6.53
N LEU A 29 -7.21 -4.62 5.89
CA LEU A 29 -6.51 -4.94 4.64
C LEU A 29 -5.48 -6.07 4.82
N ALA A 30 -4.82 -6.11 5.96
CA ALA A 30 -3.87 -7.18 6.27
C ALA A 30 -4.58 -8.53 6.44
N GLU A 31 -5.74 -8.54 7.09
CA GLU A 31 -6.59 -9.73 7.25
C GLU A 31 -7.10 -10.23 5.89
N MET A 32 -7.59 -9.33 5.03
CA MET A 32 -8.06 -9.65 3.68
C MET A 32 -6.95 -10.23 2.78
N LEU A 33 -5.71 -9.80 2.97
CA LEU A 33 -4.55 -10.26 2.20
C LEU A 33 -3.74 -11.35 2.91
N HIS A 34 -4.26 -11.90 4.02
CA HIS A 34 -3.61 -12.93 4.83
C HIS A 34 -2.15 -12.59 5.16
N THR A 35 -1.92 -11.38 5.66
CA THR A 35 -0.59 -10.82 5.94
C THR A 35 -0.59 -10.04 7.25
N SER A 36 0.52 -9.41 7.63
CA SER A 36 0.59 -8.55 8.82
C SER A 36 0.43 -7.06 8.48
N GLN A 37 -0.09 -6.28 9.43
CA GLN A 37 -0.16 -4.82 9.29
C GLN A 37 1.21 -4.18 9.00
N ALA A 38 2.30 -4.74 9.55
CA ALA A 38 3.65 -4.28 9.27
C ALA A 38 4.10 -4.52 7.81
N GLN A 39 3.60 -5.58 7.16
CA GLN A 39 3.84 -5.83 5.74
C GLN A 39 3.02 -4.88 4.86
N ILE A 40 1.77 -4.60 5.20
CA ILE A 40 0.96 -3.57 4.53
C ILE A 40 1.65 -2.21 4.63
N SER A 41 2.08 -1.82 5.84
CA SER A 41 2.80 -0.56 6.06
C SER A 41 4.06 -0.46 5.20
N ARG A 42 4.89 -1.52 5.14
CA ARG A 42 6.07 -1.54 4.27
C ARG A 42 5.73 -1.44 2.78
N ALA A 43 4.68 -2.13 2.36
CA ALA A 43 4.23 -2.10 0.97
C ALA A 43 3.78 -0.70 0.54
N ILE A 44 3.05 0.04 1.38
CA ILE A 44 2.62 1.40 1.05
C ILE A 44 3.74 2.43 1.18
N HIS A 45 4.75 2.20 2.02
CA HIS A 45 5.93 3.07 2.12
C HIS A 45 6.92 2.89 0.95
N GLY A 46 6.53 2.14 -0.09
CA GLY A 46 7.30 2.00 -1.33
C GLY A 46 8.50 1.05 -1.24
N SER A 47 8.47 0.06 -0.35
CA SER A 47 9.44 -1.03 -0.40
C SER A 47 9.35 -1.77 -1.74
N ASP A 48 10.50 -2.08 -2.35
CA ASP A 48 10.57 -2.74 -3.67
C ASP A 48 10.84 -4.25 -3.60
N ASP A 49 10.73 -4.85 -2.42
CA ASP A 49 10.77 -6.29 -2.31
C ASP A 49 9.56 -6.95 -3.01
N ARG A 50 9.75 -8.19 -3.49
CA ARG A 50 8.72 -8.92 -4.24
C ARG A 50 7.38 -8.99 -3.50
N ARG A 51 7.42 -9.20 -2.18
CA ARG A 51 6.22 -9.32 -1.36
C ARG A 51 5.47 -7.99 -1.27
N SER A 52 6.17 -6.87 -1.14
CA SER A 52 5.57 -5.54 -1.16
C SER A 52 4.88 -5.21 -2.48
N ARG A 53 5.42 -5.67 -3.62
CA ARG A 53 4.76 -5.54 -4.94
C ARG A 53 3.47 -6.36 -5.01
N GLU A 54 3.54 -7.64 -4.64
CA GLU A 54 2.36 -8.53 -4.59
C GLU A 54 1.25 -7.94 -3.70
N LEU A 55 1.61 -7.38 -2.54
CA LEU A 55 0.66 -6.73 -1.64
C LEU A 55 0.05 -5.47 -2.25
N ARG A 56 0.84 -4.64 -2.94
CA ARG A 56 0.29 -3.46 -3.64
C ARG A 56 -0.71 -3.84 -4.72
N GLU A 57 -0.45 -4.90 -5.48
CA GLU A 57 -1.41 -5.40 -6.49
C GLU A 57 -2.73 -5.85 -5.85
N GLY A 58 -2.66 -6.50 -4.68
CA GLY A 58 -3.85 -6.86 -3.90
C GLY A 58 -4.60 -5.64 -3.37
N LEU A 59 -3.86 -4.67 -2.81
CA LEU A 59 -4.42 -3.42 -2.30
C LEU A 59 -5.11 -2.61 -3.40
N VAL A 60 -4.52 -2.53 -4.60
CA VAL A 60 -5.11 -1.84 -5.75
C VAL A 60 -6.49 -2.41 -6.09
N LYS A 61 -6.65 -3.74 -6.03
CA LYS A 61 -7.94 -4.41 -6.28
C LYS A 61 -8.96 -4.13 -5.17
N ILE A 62 -8.54 -4.18 -3.91
CA ILE A 62 -9.43 -3.97 -2.74
C ILE A 62 -9.87 -2.51 -2.64
N LEU A 63 -8.94 -1.59 -2.88
CA LEU A 63 -9.14 -0.14 -2.74
C LEU A 63 -9.67 0.50 -4.03
N HIS A 64 -9.99 -0.31 -5.06
CA HIS A 64 -10.49 0.15 -6.35
C HIS A 64 -9.65 1.29 -6.98
N MET A 65 -8.33 1.20 -6.85
CA MET A 65 -7.40 2.18 -7.41
C MET A 65 -7.23 1.91 -8.91
N ASN A 66 -7.36 2.95 -9.74
CA ASN A 66 -7.17 2.90 -11.20
C ASN A 66 -5.73 3.26 -11.61
#